data_AF-A0A352N0N3-F1
#
_entry.id   AF-A0A352N0N3-F1
#
_cell.length_a   1.000
_cell.length_b   1.000
_cell.length_c   1.000
_cell.angle_alpha   90.00
_cell.angle_beta   90.00
_cell.angle_gamma   90.00
#
_symmetry.space_group_name_H-M   'P 1'
#
loop_
_entity.id
_entity.type
_entity.pdbx_description
1 polymer ?
#
loop_
_entity_poly.entity_id
_entity_poly.type
_entity_poly.pdbx_seq_one_letter_code
_entity_poly.pdbx_strand_id
1 'polypeptide(L)' 'MESYLKEKELFIEKDKGIKGKSSGNPDKNKVRATPSAKRLASEHQLDLSKIQAMFEVEVVNEKTVLQYLEQQTAKPKDK' A
#
# COMPACT_ATOMS: atom_id res chain seq x y z
N MET A 1 1.43 41.11 29.83
CA MET A 1 1.57 39.76 30.41
C MET A 1 0.54 38.83 29.76
N GLU A 2 0.43 38.88 28.43
CA GLU A 2 -0.55 38.11 27.63
C GLU A 2 0.06 37.82 26.25
N SER A 3 1.18 37.10 26.26
CA SER A 3 1.74 36.49 25.06
C SER A 3 2.25 35.11 25.48
N TYR A 4 2.04 34.11 24.59
CA TYR A 4 2.41 32.69 24.71
C TYR A 4 1.37 31.69 25.26
N LEU A 5 0.18 31.67 24.65
CA LEU A 5 -0.44 30.39 24.24
C LEU A 5 0.28 29.98 22.94
N LYS A 6 1.13 28.96 22.82
CA LYS A 6 1.08 27.55 23.25
C LYS A 6 -0.21 26.86 22.85
N GLU A 7 -0.26 26.41 21.60
CA GLU A 7 -0.42 25.00 21.22
C GLU A 7 -0.40 24.91 19.69
N LYS A 8 0.49 24.06 19.15
CA LYS A 8 0.08 22.91 18.32
C LYS A 8 -1.14 23.25 17.47
N GLU A 9 -0.95 23.30 16.15
CA GLU A 9 -1.78 22.53 15.22
C GLU A 9 -0.95 22.21 13.98
N LEU A 10 -0.48 20.96 14.02
CA LEU A 10 0.25 20.26 13.00
C LEU A 10 -0.79 19.72 12.01
N PHE A 11 -1.30 20.58 11.13
CA PHE A 11 -2.17 20.15 10.03
C PHE A 11 -1.30 19.67 8.86
N ILE A 12 -0.86 18.41 8.94
CA ILE A 12 -0.45 17.69 7.73
C ILE A 12 -1.74 17.36 6.99
N GLU A 13 -2.05 18.19 6.01
CA GLU A 13 -3.07 17.94 5.00
C GLU A 13 -2.62 16.72 4.17
N LYS A 14 -3.12 15.53 4.54
CA LYS A 14 -3.00 14.31 3.73
C LYS A 14 -4.37 13.67 3.48
N ASP A 15 -5.36 14.50 3.18
CA ASP A 15 -6.54 14.06 2.46
C ASP A 15 -6.25 14.02 0.96
N LYS A 16 -5.56 12.97 0.52
CA LYS A 16 -5.84 12.33 -0.78
C LYS A 16 -5.76 10.82 -0.61
N GLY A 17 -6.69 10.29 0.18
CA GLY A 17 -7.17 8.94 0.00
C GLY A 17 -7.77 8.83 -1.40
N ILE A 18 -6.94 8.50 -2.39
CA ILE A 18 -7.43 8.04 -3.69
C ILE A 18 -8.03 6.66 -3.44
N LYS A 19 -9.30 6.66 -3.03
CA LYS A 19 -10.21 5.54 -3.21
C LYS A 19 -10.22 5.23 -4.70
N GLY A 20 -9.41 4.26 -5.11
CA GLY A 20 -9.50 3.63 -6.42
C GLY A 20 -10.80 2.84 -6.53
N LYS A 21 -11.93 3.55 -6.66
CA LYS A 21 -13.13 3.05 -7.31
C LYS A 21 -13.06 3.50 -8.77
N SER A 22 -12.52 2.65 -9.62
CA SER A 22 -12.73 2.68 -11.08
C SER A 22 -12.99 1.23 -11.48
N SER A 23 -14.27 0.87 -11.59
CA SER A 23 -15.01 0.78 -12.87
C SER A 23 -14.80 -0.58 -13.56
N GLY A 24 -15.78 -1.46 -13.38
CA GLY A 24 -16.25 -2.41 -14.41
C GLY A 24 -15.23 -3.32 -15.09
N ASN A 25 -15.01 -4.49 -14.50
CA ASN A 25 -15.14 -5.80 -15.16
C ASN A 25 -15.23 -6.85 -14.04
N PRO A 26 -16.42 -7.44 -13.76
CA PRO A 26 -16.47 -8.61 -12.90
C PRO A 26 -15.78 -9.73 -13.68
N ASP A 27 -14.87 -10.43 -13.00
CA ASP A 27 -14.36 -11.73 -13.43
C ASP A 27 -13.41 -11.69 -14.64
N LYS A 28 -12.11 -11.56 -14.37
CA LYS A 28 -11.08 -12.33 -15.11
C LYS A 28 -9.72 -12.45 -14.43
N ASN A 29 -9.30 -11.53 -13.56
CA ASN A 29 -8.00 -11.62 -12.89
C ASN A 29 -8.12 -11.64 -11.36
N LYS A 30 -8.76 -12.67 -10.81
CA LYS A 30 -8.68 -12.90 -9.36
C LYS A 30 -7.27 -13.38 -9.04
N VAL A 31 -6.46 -12.49 -8.46
CA VAL A 31 -5.09 -12.80 -8.04
C VAL A 31 -5.12 -13.98 -7.06
N ARG A 32 -4.37 -15.03 -7.38
CA ARG A 32 -4.16 -16.15 -6.48
C ARG A 32 -3.15 -15.70 -5.42
N ALA A 33 -3.56 -15.73 -4.16
CA ALA A 33 -2.71 -15.34 -3.05
C ALA A 33 -3.03 -16.17 -1.81
N THR A 34 -2.01 -16.45 -0.99
CA THR A 34 -2.19 -17.13 0.28
C THR A 34 -2.91 -16.24 1.29
N PRO A 35 -3.57 -16.81 2.32
CA PRO A 35 -4.22 -16.02 3.37
C PRO A 35 -3.28 -15.01 4.05
N SER A 36 -2.04 -15.41 4.34
CA SER A 36 -1.02 -14.52 4.90
C SER A 36 -0.68 -13.36 3.95
N ALA A 37 -0.51 -13.63 2.66
CA ALA A 37 -0.25 -12.59 1.67
C ALA A 37 -1.41 -11.60 1.54
N LYS A 38 -2.66 -12.08 1.54
CA LYS A 38 -3.85 -11.22 1.54
C LYS A 38 -3.93 -10.34 2.77
N ARG A 39 -3.62 -10.90 3.95
CA ARG A 39 -3.61 -10.15 5.20
C ARG A 39 -2.57 -9.02 5.15
N LEU A 40 -1.31 -9.33 4.82
CA LEU A 40 -0.24 -8.33 4.72
C LEU A 40 -0.55 -7.26 3.68
N ALA A 41 -1.03 -7.65 2.50
CA ALA A 41 -1.41 -6.68 1.47
C ALA A 41 -2.54 -5.76 1.94
N SER A 42 -3.52 -6.28 2.67
CA SER A 42 -4.60 -5.46 3.24
C SER A 42 -4.11 -4.52 4.34
N GLU A 43 -3.23 -4.98 5.23
CA GLU A 43 -2.66 -4.17 6.32
C GLU A 43 -1.81 -3.00 5.78
N HIS A 44 -1.06 -3.26 4.70
CA HIS A 44 -0.18 -2.27 4.08
C HIS A 44 -0.81 -1.57 2.85
N GLN A 45 -2.09 -1.80 2.58
CA GLN A 45 -2.84 -1.22 1.45
C GLN A 45 -2.15 -1.44 0.08
N LEU A 46 -1.58 -2.63 -0.12
CA LEU A 46 -0.85 -3.02 -1.32
C LEU A 46 -1.79 -3.68 -2.33
N ASP A 47 -1.47 -3.50 -3.61
CA ASP A 47 -2.18 -4.15 -4.72
C ASP A 47 -1.52 -5.48 -5.05
N LEU A 48 -2.19 -6.58 -4.69
CA LEU A 48 -1.73 -7.94 -4.97
C LEU A 48 -1.50 -8.19 -6.47
N SER A 49 -2.25 -7.53 -7.35
CA SER A 49 -2.11 -7.71 -8.80
C SER A 49 -0.79 -7.15 -9.30
N LYS A 50 -0.37 -6.00 -8.76
CA LYS A 50 0.93 -5.39 -9.07
C LYS A 50 2.07 -6.25 -8.55
N ILE A 51 1.93 -6.80 -7.34
CA ILE A 51 2.94 -7.71 -6.77
C ILE A 51 3.06 -8.96 -7.64
N GLN A 52 1.93 -9.55 -8.05
CA GLN A 52 1.93 -10.73 -8.92
C GLN A 52 2.67 -10.49 -10.23
N ALA A 53 2.36 -9.38 -10.91
CA ALA A 53 3.00 -9.00 -12.16
C ALA A 53 4.49 -8.65 -11.99
N MET A 54 4.86 -8.02 -10.88
CA MET A 54 6.24 -7.59 -10.62
C MET A 54 7.19 -8.76 -10.39
N PHE A 55 6.73 -9.80 -9.71
CA PHE A 55 7.53 -10.99 -9.44
C PHE A 55 7.28 -12.13 -10.45
N GLU A 56 6.41 -11.89 -11.44
CA GLU A 56 6.02 -12.87 -12.47
C GLU A 56 5.63 -14.24 -11.88
N VAL A 57 4.89 -14.22 -10.75
CA VAL A 57 4.47 -15.43 -10.03
C VAL A 57 3.01 -15.80 -10.32
N GLU A 58 2.71 -17.10 -10.34
CA GLU A 58 1.31 -17.54 -10.47
C GLU A 58 0.52 -17.33 -9.17
N VAL A 59 1.15 -17.52 -8.01
CA VAL A 59 0.52 -17.36 -6.68
C VAL A 59 1.38 -16.45 -5.81
N VAL A 60 0.76 -15.41 -5.25
CA VAL A 60 1.42 -14.47 -4.35
C VAL A 60 1.47 -15.06 -2.94
N ASN A 61 2.68 -15.27 -2.44
CA ASN A 61 2.94 -15.77 -1.09
C ASN A 61 3.39 -14.64 -0.17
N GLU A 62 3.47 -14.94 1.13
CA GLU A 62 3.90 -13.99 2.17
C GLU A 62 5.27 -13.39 1.86
N LYS A 63 6.24 -14.24 1.48
CA LYS A 63 7.61 -13.82 1.12
C LYS A 63 7.62 -12.80 -0.02
N THR A 64 6.77 -12.97 -1.03
CA THR A 64 6.65 -12.07 -2.18
C THR A 64 6.17 -10.68 -1.73
N VAL A 65 5.21 -10.63 -0.81
CA VAL A 65 4.70 -9.36 -0.25
C VAL A 65 5.75 -8.68 0.63
N LEU A 66 6.47 -9.44 1.46
CA LEU A 66 7.56 -8.91 2.29
C LEU A 66 8.70 -8.33 1.44
N GLN A 67 9.10 -9.05 0.39
CA GLN A 67 10.12 -8.58 -0.54
C GLN A 67 9.68 -7.30 -1.27
N TYR A 68 8.41 -7.19 -1.64
CA TYR A 68 7.85 -5.97 -2.21
C TYR A 68 7.95 -4.78 -1.25
N LEU A 69 7.63 -5.00 0.03
CA LEU A 69 7.75 -3.97 1.07
C LEU A 69 9.21 -3.51 1.25
N GLU A 70 10.14 -4.47 1.32
CA GLU A 70 11.57 -4.16 1.43
C GLU A 70 12.05 -3.29 0.26
N GLN A 71 11.67 -3.62 -0.97
CA GLN A 71 12.02 -2.83 -2.15
C GLN A 71 11.39 -1.41 -2.16
N GLN A 72 10.22 -1.24 -1.56
CA GLN A 72 9.64 0.09 -1.37
C GLN A 72 10.40 0.93 -0.35
N THR A 73 10.96 0.30 0.69
CA THR A 73 11.78 0.99 1.69
C THR A 73 13.21 1.25 1.23
N ALA A 74 13.75 0.38 0.36
CA ALA A 74 15.12 0.43 -0.12
C ALA A 74 15.35 1.42 -1.28
N LYS A 75 14.29 1.93 -1.92
CA LYS A 75 14.41 3.05 -2.87
C LYS A 75 14.36 4.34 -2.07
N PRO A 76 15.50 5.04 -1.83
CA PRO A 76 15.47 6.29 -1.10
C PRO A 76 14.62 7.29 -1.88
N LYS A 77 13.65 7.89 -1.18
CA LYS A 77 12.95 9.08 -1.66
C LYS A 77 13.92 10.26 -1.61
N ASP A 78 14.83 10.33 -2.56
CA ASP A 78 15.59 11.54 -2.87
C ASP A 78 15.01 12.16 -4.13
N LYS A 79 14.13 13.16 -3.96
CA LYS A 79 14.21 14.48 -4.62
C LYS A 79 13.05 15.38 -4.23
#